data_AF-A0A2A9NY04-F1
#
_entry.id   AF-A0A2A9NY04-F1
#
_cell.length_a   1.000
_cell.length_b   1.000
_cell.length_c   1.000
_cell.angle_alpha   90.00
_cell.angle_beta   90.00
_cell.angle_gamma   90.00
#
_symmetry.space_group_name_H-M   'P 1'
#
loop_
_entity.id
_entity.type
_entity.pdbx_description
1 polymer ?
#
loop_
_entity_poly.entity_id
_entity_poly.type
_entity_poly.pdbx_seq_one_letter_code
_entity_poly.pdbx_strand_id
1 'polypeptide(L)'
;MPTFPLGQSIPPDTDHAISVSLPTWESNVGYEEGQEWVVKNLTTGYPRPGQRAMLFATARAAARCLDYIEQYAMPAIAAPTNSLDFAVDASKLTSRLTKHLPLNLHAAFFHHEAYPLAKQYWQHTGDGISSRRAEFLHNLLKHRTLVPRQLDDKTQTSPQKGPRRYQKSAYFFRTASADVNSSASRHCENNADVYRFLEERFGRNLDPGLVEQAKVAIRRRIAGSLANSCNRDTQNLPSSSESFEDHQAVEETDVFLFPSGMNAIFHVHRTLLEAFGQLQSVNYGFPYVDTLKILQKFGPGCLFLGRGSSDDLDDLETLLRSAHTQAGR
;
A
#
# COMPACT_ATOMS: atom_id res chain seq x y z
N MET A 1 32.11 -8.21 -2.95
CA MET A 1 30.82 -7.57 -2.58
C MET A 1 30.74 -7.50 -1.06
N PRO A 2 30.12 -6.48 -0.47
CA PRO A 2 29.89 -6.47 0.98
C PRO A 2 29.06 -7.71 1.37
N THR A 3 29.53 -8.45 2.38
CA THR A 3 28.83 -9.63 2.93
C THR A 3 28.10 -9.20 4.19
N PHE A 4 26.76 -9.26 4.17
CA PHE A 4 25.92 -8.92 5.32
C PHE A 4 25.56 -10.20 6.10
N PRO A 5 25.75 -10.25 7.43
CA PRO A 5 25.25 -11.31 8.29
C PRO A 5 23.79 -11.67 8.04
N LEU A 6 23.44 -12.95 8.25
CA LEU A 6 22.07 -13.45 8.17
C LEU A 6 21.12 -12.59 9.01
N GLY A 7 20.02 -12.18 8.37
CA GLY A 7 18.94 -11.44 9.02
C GLY A 7 19.24 -9.97 9.33
N GLN A 8 20.45 -9.47 9.03
CA GLN A 8 20.75 -8.04 9.13
C GLN A 8 19.89 -7.24 8.14
N SER A 9 19.38 -6.09 8.57
CA SER A 9 18.65 -5.17 7.70
C SER A 9 19.50 -4.67 6.53
N ILE A 10 18.83 -4.40 5.41
CA ILE A 10 19.43 -3.79 4.22
C ILE A 10 18.62 -2.55 3.85
N PRO A 11 19.21 -1.33 3.87
CA PRO A 11 20.55 -1.01 4.42
C PRO A 11 20.66 -1.33 5.93
N PRO A 12 21.90 -1.56 6.43
CA PRO A 12 22.11 -1.86 7.85
C PRO A 12 21.71 -0.68 8.74
N ASP A 13 21.27 -0.96 9.97
CA ASP A 13 20.88 0.02 11.00
C ASP A 13 19.72 0.96 10.63
N THR A 14 18.91 0.58 9.64
CA THR A 14 17.77 1.39 9.21
C THR A 14 16.49 0.96 9.93
N ASP A 15 15.93 1.83 10.78
CA ASP A 15 14.72 1.54 11.59
C ASP A 15 13.50 1.04 10.80
N HIS A 16 13.41 1.49 9.55
CA HIS A 16 12.30 1.20 8.64
C HIS A 16 12.72 0.30 7.46
N ALA A 17 13.83 -0.42 7.56
CA ALA A 17 14.24 -1.38 6.53
C ALA A 17 13.20 -2.49 6.41
N ILE A 18 12.85 -2.81 5.17
CA ILE A 18 11.92 -3.88 4.80
C ILE A 18 12.64 -5.08 4.17
N SER A 19 13.96 -4.99 4.02
CA SER A 19 14.81 -6.03 3.42
C SER A 19 15.82 -6.53 4.45
N VAL A 20 16.13 -7.82 4.37
CA VAL A 20 17.08 -8.51 5.23
C VAL A 20 18.07 -9.32 4.38
N SER A 21 19.27 -9.54 4.89
CA SER A 21 20.26 -10.40 4.24
C SER A 21 19.93 -11.88 4.45
N LEU A 22 19.82 -12.63 3.36
CA LEU A 22 19.84 -14.09 3.32
C LEU A 22 21.06 -14.51 2.49
N PRO A 23 22.25 -14.65 3.11
CA PRO A 23 23.54 -14.66 2.40
C PRO A 23 23.81 -15.93 1.59
N THR A 24 23.10 -17.03 1.87
CA THR A 24 23.29 -18.33 1.20
C THR A 24 21.98 -18.87 0.64
N TRP A 25 22.05 -19.78 -0.34
CA TRP A 25 20.86 -20.49 -0.82
C TRP A 25 20.17 -21.27 0.30
N GLU A 26 20.94 -21.91 1.18
CA GLU A 26 20.44 -22.57 2.39
C GLU A 26 19.66 -21.62 3.31
N SER A 27 20.10 -20.36 3.43
CA SER A 27 19.35 -19.34 4.19
C SER A 27 18.01 -18.99 3.54
N ASN A 28 17.92 -19.02 2.20
CA ASN A 28 16.68 -18.79 1.47
C ASN A 28 15.72 -19.97 1.66
N VAL A 29 16.20 -21.20 1.50
CA VAL A 29 15.41 -22.42 1.76
C VAL A 29 14.93 -22.44 3.22
N GLY A 30 15.82 -22.19 4.18
CA GLY A 30 15.48 -22.15 5.60
C GLY A 30 14.47 -21.05 5.95
N TYR A 31 14.51 -19.90 5.26
CA TYR A 31 13.48 -18.86 5.39
C TYR A 31 12.11 -19.35 4.92
N GLU A 32 12.04 -19.92 3.71
CA GLU A 32 10.78 -20.43 3.13
C GLU A 32 10.18 -21.59 3.92
N GLU A 33 11.02 -22.45 4.50
CA GLU A 33 10.59 -23.56 5.35
C GLU A 33 10.30 -23.14 6.81
N GLY A 34 10.55 -21.87 7.16
CA GLY A 34 10.32 -21.36 8.52
C GLY A 34 11.26 -21.95 9.57
N GLN A 35 12.48 -22.34 9.19
CA GLN A 35 13.47 -22.93 10.10
C GLN A 35 13.92 -21.91 11.15
N GLU A 36 13.97 -22.35 12.41
CA GLU A 36 14.20 -21.46 13.56
C GLU A 36 15.53 -20.69 13.48
N TRP A 37 16.59 -21.31 12.96
CA TRP A 37 17.90 -20.67 12.85
C TRP A 37 17.89 -19.50 11.86
N VAL A 38 16.95 -19.44 10.91
CA VAL A 38 16.76 -18.28 10.03
C VAL A 38 15.84 -17.27 10.70
N VAL A 39 14.63 -17.71 11.08
CA VAL A 39 13.57 -16.80 11.57
C VAL A 39 13.99 -16.04 12.82
N LYS A 40 14.75 -16.67 13.74
CA LYS A 40 15.24 -16.01 14.96
C LYS A 40 16.32 -14.96 14.70
N ASN A 41 17.04 -15.06 13.58
CA ASN A 41 18.10 -14.11 13.22
C ASN A 41 17.57 -12.88 12.45
N LEU A 42 16.30 -12.88 12.01
CA LEU A 42 15.73 -11.74 11.29
C LEU A 42 15.56 -10.52 12.21
N THR A 43 16.32 -9.47 11.93
CA THR A 43 16.28 -8.21 12.71
C THR A 43 15.10 -7.31 12.33
N THR A 44 14.57 -7.47 11.13
CA THR A 44 13.40 -6.73 10.63
C THR A 44 12.50 -7.62 9.78
N GLY A 45 11.23 -7.24 9.69
CA GLY A 45 10.19 -7.98 8.96
C GLY A 45 8.79 -7.50 9.36
N TYR A 46 7.90 -7.36 8.38
CA TYR A 46 6.53 -6.90 8.60
C TYR A 46 5.49 -7.82 7.93
N PRO A 47 4.36 -8.11 8.60
CA PRO A 47 4.06 -7.78 9.99
C PRO A 47 4.84 -8.67 10.96
N ARG A 48 5.22 -8.13 12.13
CA ARG A 48 5.97 -8.86 13.17
C ARG A 48 5.11 -9.98 13.76
N PRO A 49 5.64 -11.16 14.07
CA PRO A 49 4.84 -12.27 14.60
C PRO A 49 4.12 -11.92 15.91
N GLY A 50 3.00 -12.59 16.18
CA GLY A 50 2.30 -12.53 17.46
C GLY A 50 1.55 -11.23 17.75
N GLN A 51 1.18 -10.44 16.72
CA GLN A 51 0.36 -9.25 16.96
C GLN A 51 -1.05 -9.62 17.41
N ARG A 52 -1.62 -8.78 18.28
CA ARG A 52 -3.02 -8.86 18.74
C ARG A 52 -3.93 -7.83 18.08
N ALA A 53 -3.34 -6.97 17.26
CA ALA A 53 -4.06 -5.96 16.50
C ALA A 53 -3.33 -5.64 15.20
N MET A 54 -4.07 -5.20 14.19
CA MET A 54 -3.54 -4.61 12.95
C MET A 54 -3.96 -3.15 12.85
N LEU A 55 -3.08 -2.32 12.28
CA LEU A 55 -3.26 -0.88 12.19
C LEU A 55 -3.56 -0.44 10.75
N PHE A 56 -4.61 0.36 10.60
CA PHE A 56 -5.15 0.78 9.31
C PHE A 56 -5.33 2.29 9.23
N ALA A 57 -5.26 2.82 8.00
CA ALA A 57 -5.46 4.24 7.72
C ALA A 57 -6.94 4.66 7.73
N THR A 58 -7.87 3.70 7.59
CA THR A 58 -9.32 3.96 7.49
C THR A 58 -10.14 2.91 8.23
N ALA A 59 -11.29 3.32 8.78
CA ALA A 59 -12.24 2.41 9.42
C ALA A 59 -12.70 1.28 8.48
N ARG A 60 -12.92 1.60 7.19
CA ARG A 60 -13.34 0.61 6.19
C ARG A 60 -12.29 -0.48 5.96
N ALA A 61 -11.00 -0.15 6.02
CA ALA A 61 -9.93 -1.13 5.91
C ALA A 61 -9.84 -2.02 7.17
N ALA A 62 -10.01 -1.43 8.35
CA ALA A 62 -10.08 -2.18 9.60
C ALA A 62 -11.28 -3.15 9.62
N ALA A 63 -12.46 -2.68 9.23
CA ALA A 63 -13.67 -3.50 9.14
C ALA A 63 -13.47 -4.69 8.20
N ARG A 64 -12.98 -4.47 6.97
CA ARG A 64 -12.69 -5.56 6.03
C ARG A 64 -11.68 -6.58 6.57
N CYS A 65 -10.71 -6.16 7.37
CA CYS A 65 -9.79 -7.09 8.01
C CYS A 65 -10.51 -8.00 9.01
N LEU A 66 -11.43 -7.43 9.80
CA LEU A 66 -12.25 -8.19 10.75
C LEU A 66 -13.23 -9.12 10.01
N ASP A 67 -13.91 -8.62 8.98
CA ASP A 67 -14.81 -9.42 8.13
C ASP A 67 -14.06 -10.62 7.52
N TYR A 68 -12.82 -10.41 7.03
CA TYR A 68 -11.99 -11.48 6.50
C TYR A 68 -11.60 -12.50 7.59
N ILE A 69 -11.28 -12.05 8.80
CA ILE A 69 -11.01 -12.96 9.92
C ILE A 69 -12.25 -13.77 10.24
N GLU A 70 -13.41 -13.13 10.36
CA GLU A 70 -14.69 -13.80 10.68
C GLU A 70 -15.08 -14.83 9.62
N GLN A 71 -14.85 -14.52 8.34
CA GLN A 71 -15.16 -15.42 7.22
C GLN A 71 -14.30 -16.68 7.22
N TYR A 72 -13.02 -16.58 7.60
CA TYR A 72 -12.04 -17.67 7.46
C TYR A 72 -11.58 -18.29 8.79
N ALA A 73 -11.94 -17.70 9.93
CA ALA A 73 -11.61 -18.25 11.24
C ALA A 73 -12.49 -19.45 11.58
N MET A 74 -11.91 -20.41 12.32
CA MET A 74 -12.71 -21.44 12.96
C MET A 74 -13.59 -20.82 14.06
N PRO A 75 -14.77 -21.38 14.36
CA PRO A 75 -15.68 -20.84 15.37
C PRO A 75 -15.05 -20.63 16.75
N ALA A 76 -14.06 -21.45 17.13
CA ALA A 76 -13.33 -21.31 18.39
C ALA A 76 -12.42 -20.07 18.45
N ILE A 77 -11.98 -19.57 17.29
CA ILE A 77 -11.06 -18.44 17.13
C ILE A 77 -11.82 -17.13 16.81
N ALA A 78 -13.08 -17.23 16.36
CA ALA A 78 -13.98 -16.14 16.04
C ALA A 78 -14.50 -15.36 17.28
N ALA A 79 -13.64 -15.19 18.29
CA ALA A 79 -13.88 -14.34 19.45
C ALA A 79 -14.21 -12.90 19.01
N PRO A 80 -14.90 -12.09 19.86
CA PRO A 80 -15.32 -10.75 19.50
C PRO A 80 -14.15 -9.90 19.00
N THR A 81 -14.26 -9.53 17.74
CA THR A 81 -13.42 -8.60 17.01
C THR A 81 -13.87 -7.19 17.37
N ASN A 82 -12.95 -6.34 17.80
CA ASN A 82 -13.26 -4.95 18.14
C ASN A 82 -12.36 -4.04 17.32
N SER A 83 -12.87 -2.87 16.93
CA SER A 83 -12.06 -1.81 16.36
C SER A 83 -12.00 -0.61 17.29
N LEU A 84 -10.84 0.07 17.31
CA LEU A 84 -10.67 1.33 18.02
C LEU A 84 -10.20 2.41 17.05
N ASP A 85 -10.96 3.50 17.02
CA ASP A 85 -10.66 4.66 16.19
C ASP A 85 -9.88 5.68 16.99
N PHE A 86 -8.86 6.26 16.38
CA PHE A 86 -8.09 7.35 16.93
C PHE A 86 -8.19 8.57 16.02
N ALA A 87 -8.39 9.73 16.65
CA ALA A 87 -8.45 11.01 15.98
C ALA A 87 -7.49 12.00 16.65
N VAL A 88 -6.99 12.96 15.87
CA VAL A 88 -6.15 14.02 16.40
C VAL A 88 -7.01 15.08 17.08
N ASP A 89 -6.61 15.45 18.29
CA ASP A 89 -7.18 16.56 19.03
C ASP A 89 -6.85 17.87 18.31
N ALA A 90 -7.84 18.43 17.62
CA ALA A 90 -7.71 19.65 16.82
C ALA A 90 -7.29 20.88 17.64
N SER A 91 -7.47 20.85 18.97
CA SER A 91 -7.05 21.94 19.85
C SER A 91 -5.53 22.01 20.07
N LYS A 92 -4.83 20.90 19.85
CA LYS A 92 -3.39 20.74 20.15
C LYS A 92 -2.49 20.76 18.92
N LEU A 93 -3.04 20.60 17.72
CA LEU A 93 -2.27 20.59 16.48
C LEU A 93 -2.45 21.91 15.72
N THR A 94 -1.34 22.47 15.22
CA THR A 94 -1.38 23.62 14.32
C THR A 94 -2.23 23.30 13.10
N SER A 95 -3.15 24.21 12.76
CA SER A 95 -4.14 24.02 11.68
C SER A 95 -3.56 23.71 10.29
N ARG A 96 -2.25 23.84 10.09
CA ARG A 96 -1.58 23.57 8.81
C ARG A 96 -1.36 22.07 8.59
N LEU A 97 -0.95 21.31 9.61
CA LEU A 97 -0.68 19.87 9.47
C LEU A 97 -1.97 19.06 9.31
N THR A 98 -3.02 19.40 10.06
CA THR A 98 -4.34 18.73 9.95
C THR A 98 -5.04 18.98 8.63
N LYS A 99 -4.76 20.11 7.95
CA LYS A 99 -5.34 20.42 6.64
C LYS A 99 -4.79 19.56 5.51
N HIS A 100 -3.53 19.13 5.61
CA HIS A 100 -2.83 18.45 4.52
C HIS A 100 -2.60 16.95 4.76
N LEU A 101 -2.71 16.47 6.00
CA LEU A 101 -2.52 15.05 6.31
C LEU A 101 -3.71 14.48 7.10
N PRO A 102 -4.43 13.47 6.58
CA PRO A 102 -5.43 12.75 7.35
C PRO A 102 -4.72 11.84 8.36
N LEU A 103 -4.68 12.28 9.63
CA LEU A 103 -3.99 11.60 10.74
C LEU A 103 -4.83 10.54 11.45
N ASN A 104 -5.75 9.91 10.72
CA ASN A 104 -6.60 8.86 11.27
C ASN A 104 -5.81 7.57 11.47
N LEU A 105 -6.12 6.88 12.57
CA LEU A 105 -5.59 5.56 12.87
C LEU A 105 -6.73 4.69 13.37
N HIS A 106 -6.83 3.49 12.82
CA HIS A 106 -7.83 2.50 13.20
C HIS A 106 -7.10 1.22 13.58
N ALA A 107 -7.36 0.71 14.78
CA ALA A 107 -6.78 -0.54 15.26
C ALA A 107 -7.86 -1.62 15.25
N ALA A 108 -7.63 -2.71 14.52
CA ALA A 108 -8.50 -3.89 14.51
C ALA A 108 -7.91 -4.94 15.46
N PHE A 109 -8.62 -5.24 16.54
CA PHE A 109 -8.23 -6.22 17.56
C PHE A 109 -8.89 -7.57 17.29
N PHE A 110 -8.12 -8.64 17.51
CA PHE A 110 -8.54 -10.02 17.28
C PHE A 110 -7.86 -10.98 18.26
N HIS A 111 -8.38 -12.20 18.36
CA HIS A 111 -7.74 -13.25 19.16
C HIS A 111 -6.34 -13.56 18.62
N HIS A 112 -5.35 -13.80 19.49
CA HIS A 112 -3.97 -13.99 19.06
C HIS A 112 -3.78 -15.14 18.06
N GLU A 113 -4.62 -16.19 18.14
CA GLU A 113 -4.65 -17.31 17.19
C GLU A 113 -5.17 -16.93 15.80
N ALA A 114 -5.90 -15.81 15.67
CA ALA A 114 -6.35 -15.27 14.39
C ALA A 114 -5.25 -14.47 13.65
N TYR A 115 -4.08 -14.26 14.27
CA TYR A 115 -2.96 -13.52 13.67
C TYR A 115 -2.58 -14.00 12.26
N PRO A 116 -2.53 -15.31 11.93
CA PRO A 116 -2.22 -15.76 10.57
C PRO A 116 -3.21 -15.22 9.52
N LEU A 117 -4.50 -15.14 9.85
CA LEU A 117 -5.52 -14.59 8.96
C LEU A 117 -5.39 -13.07 8.82
N ALA A 118 -5.19 -12.36 9.94
CA ALA A 118 -4.94 -10.92 9.93
C ALA A 118 -3.69 -10.55 9.11
N LYS A 119 -2.62 -11.35 9.25
CA LYS A 119 -1.39 -11.22 8.46
C LYS A 119 -1.66 -11.42 6.98
N GLN A 120 -2.41 -12.47 6.61
CA GLN A 120 -2.77 -12.72 5.21
C GLN A 120 -3.57 -11.56 4.62
N TYR A 121 -4.57 -11.04 5.34
CA TYR A 121 -5.31 -9.86 4.90
C TYR A 121 -4.37 -8.69 4.65
N TRP A 122 -3.53 -8.36 5.63
CA TRP A 122 -2.57 -7.25 5.52
C TRP A 122 -1.62 -7.42 4.33
N GLN A 123 -1.06 -8.62 4.16
CA GLN A 123 -0.09 -8.95 3.11
C GLN A 123 -0.70 -8.83 1.72
N HIS A 124 -1.86 -9.43 1.51
CA HIS A 124 -2.48 -9.46 0.18
C HIS A 124 -3.12 -8.12 -0.18
N THR A 125 -3.76 -7.43 0.77
CA THR A 125 -4.49 -6.17 0.47
C THR A 125 -3.61 -4.93 0.52
N GLY A 126 -2.49 -4.97 1.25
CA GLY A 126 -1.65 -3.79 1.48
C GLY A 126 -2.36 -2.63 2.21
N ASP A 127 -3.50 -2.87 2.86
CA ASP A 127 -4.36 -1.86 3.48
C ASP A 127 -3.79 -1.26 4.78
N GLY A 128 -2.79 -1.90 5.38
CA GLY A 128 -2.20 -1.45 6.64
C GLY A 128 -1.37 -0.17 6.50
N ILE A 129 -0.98 0.38 7.64
CA ILE A 129 -0.11 1.57 7.67
C ILE A 129 1.38 1.20 7.53
N SER A 130 2.17 2.10 6.97
CA SER A 130 3.62 1.98 6.95
C SER A 130 4.24 2.17 8.34
N SER A 131 5.43 1.60 8.57
CA SER A 131 6.18 1.75 9.82
C SER A 131 6.46 3.22 10.17
N ARG A 132 6.74 4.06 9.17
CA ARG A 132 6.92 5.51 9.36
C ARG A 132 5.66 6.23 9.77
N ARG A 133 4.52 5.89 9.16
CA ARG A 133 3.22 6.43 9.58
C ARG A 133 2.92 5.98 11.02
N ALA A 134 3.21 4.73 11.35
CA ALA A 134 3.06 4.20 12.70
C ALA A 134 3.93 4.94 13.71
N GLU A 135 5.22 5.18 13.41
CA GLU A 135 6.13 5.97 14.25
C GLU A 135 5.63 7.40 14.46
N PHE A 136 5.23 8.09 13.38
CA PHE A 136 4.68 9.44 13.46
C PHE A 136 3.45 9.51 14.37
N LEU A 137 2.50 8.58 14.18
CA LEU A 137 1.29 8.50 15.00
C LEU A 137 1.59 8.08 16.45
N HIS A 138 2.58 7.23 16.67
CA HIS A 138 3.04 6.82 18.00
C HIS A 138 3.61 8.01 18.77
N ASN A 139 4.36 8.89 18.12
CA ASN A 139 4.84 10.13 18.73
C ASN A 139 3.66 11.05 19.11
N LEU A 140 2.67 11.20 18.24
CA LEU A 140 1.44 11.96 18.58
C LEU A 140 0.66 11.35 19.73
N LEU A 141 0.62 10.01 19.84
CA LEU A 141 0.00 9.30 20.95
C LEU A 141 0.76 9.56 22.26
N LYS A 142 2.09 9.46 22.26
CA LYS A 142 2.95 9.79 23.42
C LYS A 142 2.73 11.22 23.92
N HIS A 143 2.57 12.17 23.00
CA HIS A 143 2.31 13.57 23.34
C HIS A 143 0.83 13.88 23.64
N ARG A 144 -0.05 12.87 23.71
CA ARG A 144 -1.49 13.00 23.99
C ARG A 144 -2.22 13.94 23.02
N THR A 145 -1.75 13.96 21.78
CA THR A 145 -2.33 14.70 20.67
C THR A 145 -3.23 13.78 19.83
N LEU A 146 -2.88 12.49 19.73
CA LEU A 146 -3.75 11.45 19.18
C LEU A 146 -4.56 10.80 20.31
N VAL A 147 -5.89 10.86 20.26
CA VAL A 147 -6.77 10.36 21.31
C VAL A 147 -7.76 9.32 20.76
N PRO A 148 -8.16 8.32 21.56
CA PRO A 148 -9.25 7.43 21.19
C PRO A 148 -10.54 8.21 20.96
N ARG A 149 -11.21 7.95 19.85
CA ARG A 149 -12.54 8.48 19.57
C ARG A 149 -13.54 7.63 20.34
N GLN A 150 -14.15 8.19 21.37
CA GLN A 150 -15.34 7.57 21.96
C GLN A 150 -16.47 7.62 20.92
N LEU A 151 -17.19 6.50 20.75
CA LEU A 151 -18.32 6.37 19.81
C LEU A 151 -19.55 7.21 20.23
N ASP A 152 -19.44 7.99 21.30
CA ASP A 152 -20.46 8.90 21.76
C ASP A 152 -20.21 10.31 21.19
N ASP A 153 -20.64 10.55 19.95
CA ASP A 153 -21.34 11.80 19.67
C ASP A 153 -22.15 11.73 18.37
N LYS A 154 -23.48 11.85 18.51
CA LYS A 154 -24.39 12.20 17.43
C LYS A 154 -24.16 13.67 17.07
N THR A 155 -23.03 14.00 16.44
CA THR A 155 -22.85 15.35 15.87
C THR A 155 -23.59 15.44 14.55
N GLN A 156 -24.86 15.85 14.69
CA GLN A 156 -25.64 16.67 13.78
C GLN A 156 -24.94 17.02 12.46
N THR A 157 -25.47 16.45 11.38
CA THR A 157 -25.24 16.92 10.02
C THR A 157 -25.63 18.40 9.91
N SER A 158 -24.67 19.31 10.01
CA SER A 158 -24.86 20.66 9.49
C SER A 158 -24.87 20.58 7.97
N PRO A 159 -25.90 21.09 7.27
CA PRO A 159 -25.97 20.99 5.81
C PRO A 159 -24.86 21.84 5.20
N GLN A 160 -23.87 21.18 4.58
CA GLN A 160 -22.84 21.87 3.81
C GLN A 160 -23.49 22.45 2.55
N LYS A 161 -23.73 23.77 2.57
CA LYS A 161 -24.11 24.56 1.39
C LYS A 161 -22.97 24.51 0.36
N GLY A 162 -23.36 24.40 -0.91
CA GLY A 162 -22.53 24.12 -2.08
C GLY A 162 -21.36 25.07 -2.41
N PRO A 163 -20.72 24.88 -3.58
CA PRO A 163 -19.33 25.27 -3.81
C PRO A 163 -19.14 26.79 -3.92
N ARG A 164 -18.36 27.36 -2.99
CA ARG A 164 -17.87 28.75 -3.10
C ARG A 164 -16.67 28.82 -4.05
N ARG A 165 -16.96 29.17 -5.30
CA ARG A 165 -16.03 29.60 -6.35
C ARG A 165 -15.33 30.90 -5.92
N TYR A 166 -14.05 31.05 -6.30
CA TYR A 166 -13.15 32.20 -6.13
C TYR A 166 -12.59 32.47 -4.71
N GLN A 167 -11.37 32.00 -4.46
CA GLN A 167 -10.28 32.83 -3.90
C GLN A 167 -8.94 32.34 -4.48
N LYS A 168 -8.42 33.06 -5.49
CA LYS A 168 -7.00 33.00 -5.87
C LYS A 168 -6.23 33.78 -4.80
N SER A 169 -5.34 33.12 -4.06
CA SER A 169 -4.34 33.80 -3.25
C SER A 169 -2.95 33.42 -3.77
N ALA A 170 -2.36 34.33 -4.53
CA ALA A 170 -0.96 34.28 -4.88
C ALA A 170 -0.13 34.55 -3.62
N TYR A 171 0.81 33.66 -3.29
CA TYR A 171 1.89 33.99 -2.36
C TYR A 171 3.21 33.41 -2.87
N PHE A 172 4.03 34.34 -3.36
CA PHE A 172 5.48 34.26 -3.42
C PHE A 172 6.06 33.96 -2.03
N PHE A 173 7.03 33.04 -1.92
CA PHE A 173 8.03 33.11 -0.85
C PHE A 173 9.43 32.78 -1.36
N ARG A 174 10.34 33.71 -1.05
CA ARG A 174 11.79 33.67 -1.25
C ARG A 174 12.40 32.59 -0.35
N THR A 175 13.39 31.88 -0.87
CA THR A 175 14.32 31.05 -0.12
C THR A 175 15.28 31.94 0.67
N ALA A 176 15.43 31.69 1.97
CA ALA A 176 16.49 32.24 2.80
C ALA A 176 17.27 31.08 3.41
N SER A 177 18.49 30.90 2.93
CA SER A 177 19.50 30.00 3.50
C SER A 177 20.04 30.63 4.78
N ALA A 178 20.15 29.85 5.86
CA ALA A 178 20.90 30.24 7.05
C ALA A 178 21.88 29.13 7.40
N ASP A 179 23.16 29.43 7.17
CA ASP A 179 24.31 28.66 7.61
C ASP A 179 24.40 28.67 9.14
N VAL A 180 24.66 27.51 9.74
CA VAL A 180 25.26 27.43 11.09
C VAL A 180 26.30 26.32 11.10
N ASN A 181 27.56 26.72 11.20
CA ASN A 181 28.71 25.87 11.50
C ASN A 181 28.64 25.36 12.95
N SER A 182 28.82 24.06 13.17
CA SER A 182 29.40 23.56 14.42
C SER A 182 30.23 22.32 14.15
N SER A 183 31.54 22.48 14.27
CA SER A 183 32.56 21.43 14.24
C SER A 183 32.64 20.70 15.58
N ALA A 184 32.41 19.38 15.59
CA ALA A 184 33.15 18.36 16.38
C ALA A 184 32.39 17.02 16.44
N SER A 185 32.86 15.98 15.73
CA SER A 185 33.19 14.65 16.27
C SER A 185 33.37 13.63 15.13
N ARG A 186 34.59 13.61 14.58
CA ARG A 186 34.99 12.71 13.49
C ARG A 186 35.19 11.29 14.04
N HIS A 187 34.14 10.46 14.04
CA HIS A 187 34.22 8.99 13.85
C HIS A 187 32.86 8.24 13.81
N CYS A 188 31.70 8.92 13.85
CA CYS A 188 30.36 8.29 13.70
C CYS A 188 29.52 8.85 12.52
N GLU A 189 30.09 9.65 11.62
CA GLU A 189 29.35 10.48 10.64
C GLU A 189 28.82 9.72 9.41
N ASN A 190 29.37 8.55 9.05
CA ASN A 190 29.04 7.91 7.76
C ASN A 190 27.59 7.41 7.63
N ASN A 191 26.96 6.92 8.69
CA ASN A 191 25.59 6.39 8.58
C ASN A 191 24.55 7.51 8.58
N ALA A 192 24.68 8.53 9.43
CA ALA A 192 23.73 9.64 9.52
C ALA A 192 23.68 10.47 8.23
N ASP A 193 24.81 10.66 7.54
CA ASP A 193 24.86 11.35 6.26
C ASP A 193 24.23 10.53 5.12
N VAL A 194 24.39 9.21 5.12
CA VAL A 194 23.68 8.32 4.19
C VAL A 194 22.17 8.36 4.45
N TYR A 195 21.74 8.38 5.72
CA TYR A 195 20.32 8.52 6.09
C TYR A 195 19.75 9.84 5.61
N ARG A 196 20.42 10.96 5.93
CA ARG A 196 20.00 12.29 5.50
C ARG A 196 19.96 12.39 3.97
N PHE A 197 20.95 11.84 3.28
CA PHE A 197 20.96 11.79 1.82
C PHE A 197 19.79 10.97 1.25
N LEU A 198 19.50 9.79 1.81
CA LEU A 198 18.34 8.99 1.42
C LEU A 198 17.04 9.73 1.73
N GLU A 199 16.96 10.42 2.86
CA GLU A 199 15.79 11.20 3.25
C GLU A 199 15.54 12.40 2.32
N GLU A 200 16.58 13.16 2.00
CA GLU A 200 16.51 14.30 1.09
C GLU A 200 16.21 13.88 -0.35
N ARG A 201 16.91 12.85 -0.87
CA ARG A 201 16.77 12.39 -2.26
C ARG A 201 15.41 11.78 -2.56
N PHE A 202 14.80 11.10 -1.59
CA PHE A 202 13.48 10.49 -1.76
C PHE A 202 12.34 11.39 -1.25
N GLY A 203 12.59 12.68 -1.02
CA GLY A 203 11.57 13.67 -0.70
C GLY A 203 10.92 13.49 0.68
N ARG A 204 11.61 12.86 1.64
CA ARG A 204 11.09 12.60 2.99
C ARG A 204 11.09 13.84 3.89
N ASN A 205 11.79 14.89 3.47
CA ASN A 205 11.78 16.23 4.09
C ASN A 205 10.80 17.19 3.39
N LEU A 206 9.91 16.67 2.54
CA LEU A 206 8.92 17.50 1.85
C LEU A 206 7.96 18.12 2.88
N ASP A 207 7.81 19.44 2.83
CA ASP A 207 6.81 20.16 3.61
C ASP A 207 5.42 19.52 3.34
N PRO A 208 4.67 19.12 4.38
CA PRO A 208 3.30 18.63 4.24
C PRO A 208 2.39 19.53 3.40
N GLY A 209 2.65 20.84 3.35
CA GLY A 209 1.93 21.78 2.48
C GLY A 209 2.06 21.50 0.98
N LEU A 210 3.09 20.76 0.55
CA LEU A 210 3.38 20.42 -0.84
C LEU A 210 2.84 19.05 -1.27
N VAL A 211 2.20 18.30 -0.36
CA VAL A 211 1.74 16.92 -0.64
C VAL A 211 0.84 16.84 -1.86
N GLU A 212 -0.12 17.76 -2.01
CA GLU A 212 -1.03 17.74 -3.16
C GLU A 212 -0.32 18.07 -4.47
N GLN A 213 0.66 18.99 -4.45
CA GLN A 213 1.48 19.31 -5.61
C GLN A 213 2.39 18.13 -6.00
N ALA A 214 2.94 17.43 -5.01
CA ALA A 214 3.75 16.24 -5.23
C ALA A 214 2.92 15.10 -5.84
N LYS A 215 1.69 14.87 -5.38
CA LYS A 215 0.78 13.89 -5.99
C LYS A 215 0.47 14.23 -7.45
N VAL A 216 0.15 15.49 -7.74
CA VAL A 216 -0.06 15.99 -9.11
C VAL A 216 1.17 15.75 -9.98
N ALA A 217 2.36 16.10 -9.48
CA ALA A 217 3.62 15.90 -10.22
C ALA A 217 3.91 14.42 -10.51
N ILE A 218 3.65 13.53 -9.54
CA ILE A 218 3.80 12.07 -9.74
C ILE A 218 2.83 11.58 -10.82
N ARG A 219 1.55 11.97 -10.74
CA ARG A 219 0.54 11.57 -11.75
C ARG A 219 0.92 12.03 -13.16
N ARG A 220 1.32 13.30 -13.30
CA ARG A 220 1.79 13.85 -14.60
C ARG A 220 2.99 13.11 -15.14
N ARG A 221 3.94 12.75 -14.27
CA ARG A 221 5.13 11.99 -14.67
C ARG A 221 4.76 10.58 -15.17
N ILE A 222 3.84 9.91 -14.49
CA ILE A 222 3.37 8.58 -14.91
C ILE A 222 2.62 8.68 -16.24
N ALA A 223 1.65 9.58 -16.35
CA ALA A 223 0.89 9.85 -17.57
C ALA A 223 1.83 10.19 -18.77
N GLY A 224 2.77 11.12 -18.58
CA GLY A 224 3.73 11.49 -19.61
C GLY A 224 4.70 10.37 -20.00
N SER A 225 5.08 9.51 -19.05
CA SER A 225 5.90 8.34 -19.36
C SER A 225 5.15 7.32 -20.23
N LEU A 226 3.85 7.12 -19.99
CA LEU A 226 3.02 6.21 -20.78
C LEU A 226 2.79 6.75 -22.19
N ALA A 227 2.51 8.06 -22.33
CA ALA A 227 2.40 8.70 -23.64
C ALA A 227 3.68 8.57 -24.49
N ASN A 228 4.85 8.67 -23.85
CA ASN A 228 6.13 8.50 -24.54
C ASN A 228 6.42 7.04 -24.94
N SER A 229 5.97 6.06 -24.15
CA SER A 229 6.11 4.64 -24.48
C SER A 229 5.24 4.26 -25.68
N CYS A 230 3.97 4.70 -25.70
CA CYS A 230 3.06 4.47 -26.83
C CYS A 230 3.63 4.99 -28.16
N ASN A 231 4.29 6.16 -28.14
CA ASN A 231 4.92 6.73 -29.32
C ASN A 231 6.16 5.95 -29.83
N ARG A 232 6.88 5.23 -28.95
CA ARG A 232 8.06 4.43 -29.36
C ARG A 232 7.67 3.10 -30.00
N ASP A 233 6.61 2.46 -29.52
CA ASP A 233 6.16 1.18 -30.06
C ASP A 233 5.54 1.33 -31.46
N THR A 234 4.92 2.48 -31.75
CA THR A 234 4.39 2.82 -33.09
C THR A 234 5.46 3.08 -34.15
N GLN A 235 6.73 3.33 -33.80
CA GLN A 235 7.79 3.62 -34.78
C GLN A 235 8.50 2.36 -35.33
N ASN A 236 8.27 1.17 -34.75
CA ASN A 236 9.01 -0.05 -35.09
C ASN A 236 8.15 -1.17 -35.75
N LEU A 237 6.86 -0.94 -36.04
CA LEU A 237 6.01 -1.95 -36.67
C LEU A 237 5.62 -1.54 -38.10
N PRO A 238 5.83 -2.40 -39.12
CA PRO A 238 5.37 -2.11 -40.47
C PRO A 238 3.84 -2.13 -40.49
N SER A 239 3.27 -1.12 -41.13
CA SER A 239 1.83 -0.89 -41.24
C SER A 239 1.12 -2.04 -41.95
N SER A 240 0.42 -2.88 -41.19
CA SER A 240 -0.60 -3.77 -41.72
C SER A 240 -1.80 -3.86 -40.77
N SER A 241 -2.94 -3.42 -41.33
CA SER A 241 -4.33 -3.79 -41.03
C SER A 241 -4.95 -3.40 -39.69
N GLU A 242 -5.99 -2.57 -39.81
CA GLU A 242 -7.11 -2.32 -38.89
C GLU A 242 -6.72 -1.83 -37.49
N SER A 243 -6.54 -0.51 -37.45
CA SER A 243 -6.34 0.34 -36.28
C SER A 243 -7.27 -0.02 -35.13
N PHE A 244 -6.74 -0.74 -34.14
CA PHE A 244 -7.18 -0.57 -32.76
C PHE A 244 -7.16 0.94 -32.46
N GLU A 245 -8.31 1.43 -32.02
CA GLU A 245 -8.64 2.85 -31.89
C GLU A 245 -7.51 3.66 -31.26
N ASP A 246 -7.29 4.84 -31.84
CA ASP A 246 -6.43 5.92 -31.38
C ASP A 246 -6.36 5.94 -29.84
N HIS A 247 -5.29 5.36 -29.26
CA HIS A 247 -5.18 5.23 -27.82
C HIS A 247 -5.13 6.64 -27.23
N GLN A 248 -6.27 7.08 -26.68
CA GLN A 248 -6.39 8.36 -26.00
C GLN A 248 -5.25 8.47 -24.98
N ALA A 249 -4.46 9.53 -25.11
CA ALA A 249 -3.30 9.74 -24.25
C ALA A 249 -3.76 9.74 -22.79
N VAL A 250 -3.17 8.86 -21.96
CA VAL A 250 -3.46 8.77 -20.53
C VAL A 250 -3.24 10.14 -19.90
N GLU A 251 -4.28 10.71 -19.28
CA GLU A 251 -4.21 12.02 -18.63
C GLU A 251 -3.80 11.88 -17.16
N GLU A 252 -3.48 13.03 -16.51
CA GLU A 252 -3.20 13.05 -15.08
C GLU A 252 -4.37 12.50 -14.26
N THR A 253 -5.61 12.74 -14.70
CA THR A 253 -6.85 12.31 -14.03
C THR A 253 -7.07 10.81 -14.05
N ASP A 254 -6.41 10.10 -14.96
CA ASP A 254 -6.54 8.65 -15.11
C ASP A 254 -5.56 7.88 -14.20
N VAL A 255 -4.64 8.60 -13.53
CA VAL A 255 -3.62 8.01 -12.66
C VAL A 255 -4.05 8.06 -11.20
N PHE A 256 -4.32 6.90 -10.61
CA PHE A 256 -4.65 6.76 -9.20
C PHE A 256 -3.42 6.32 -8.38
N LEU A 257 -3.18 7.01 -7.26
CA LEU A 257 -2.04 6.71 -6.38
C LEU A 257 -2.49 5.89 -5.18
N PHE A 258 -1.78 4.79 -4.93
CA PHE A 258 -2.00 3.89 -3.81
C PHE A 258 -0.75 3.80 -2.92
N PRO A 259 -0.89 3.48 -1.62
CA PRO A 259 0.22 3.40 -0.68
C PRO A 259 1.22 2.27 -0.99
N SER A 260 0.81 1.22 -1.72
CA SER A 260 1.65 0.10 -2.13
C SER A 260 1.12 -0.54 -3.42
N GLY A 261 1.97 -1.34 -4.08
CA GLY A 261 1.59 -2.09 -5.28
C GLY A 261 0.48 -3.10 -5.01
N MET A 262 0.56 -3.85 -3.89
CA MET A 262 -0.50 -4.77 -3.50
C MET A 262 -1.82 -4.08 -3.23
N ASN A 263 -1.79 -2.87 -2.65
CA ASN A 263 -3.01 -2.08 -2.45
C ASN A 263 -3.62 -1.63 -3.78
N ALA A 264 -2.81 -1.24 -4.75
CA ALA A 264 -3.30 -0.93 -6.10
C ALA A 264 -3.97 -2.16 -6.74
N ILE A 265 -3.32 -3.32 -6.73
CA ILE A 265 -3.86 -4.56 -7.30
C ILE A 265 -5.16 -4.97 -6.61
N PHE A 266 -5.20 -4.92 -5.27
CA PHE A 266 -6.40 -5.25 -4.50
C PHE A 266 -7.57 -4.30 -4.81
N HIS A 267 -7.31 -3.00 -4.95
CA HIS A 267 -8.35 -2.03 -5.29
C HIS A 267 -8.84 -2.14 -6.73
N VAL A 268 -7.96 -2.47 -7.69
CA VAL A 268 -8.38 -2.80 -9.07
C VAL A 268 -9.32 -3.99 -9.06
N HIS A 269 -8.92 -5.08 -8.40
CA HIS A 269 -9.75 -6.29 -8.26
C HIS A 269 -11.13 -5.99 -7.68
N ARG A 270 -11.18 -5.23 -6.58
CA ARG A 270 -12.45 -4.82 -5.97
C ARG A 270 -13.30 -3.95 -6.89
N THR A 271 -12.68 -3.02 -7.61
CA THR A 271 -13.40 -2.14 -8.54
C THR A 271 -14.01 -2.96 -9.68
N LEU A 272 -13.30 -3.95 -10.20
CA LEU A 272 -13.82 -4.86 -11.23
C LEU A 272 -15.00 -5.70 -10.71
N LEU A 273 -14.91 -6.22 -9.49
CA LEU A 273 -16.03 -6.94 -8.85
C LEU A 273 -17.25 -6.05 -8.58
N GLU A 274 -17.03 -4.77 -8.26
CA GLU A 274 -18.11 -3.79 -8.07
C GLU A 274 -18.74 -3.37 -9.41
N ALA A 275 -17.95 -3.26 -10.48
CA ALA A 275 -18.41 -2.82 -11.81
C ALA A 275 -19.08 -3.93 -12.64
N PHE A 276 -18.50 -5.13 -12.64
CA PHE A 276 -18.95 -6.27 -13.47
C PHE A 276 -19.74 -7.33 -12.68
N GLY A 277 -19.84 -7.15 -11.35
CA GLY A 277 -20.50 -8.10 -10.46
C GLY A 277 -19.54 -9.12 -9.85
N GLN A 278 -20.08 -9.95 -8.96
CA GLN A 278 -19.34 -11.01 -8.27
C GLN A 278 -19.11 -12.20 -9.21
N LEU A 279 -18.27 -12.01 -10.23
CA LEU A 279 -17.87 -13.03 -11.19
C LEU A 279 -16.50 -13.64 -10.84
N GLN A 280 -16.30 -14.89 -11.26
CA GLN A 280 -15.02 -15.57 -11.09
C GLN A 280 -13.94 -14.90 -11.95
N SER A 281 -12.75 -14.70 -11.37
CA SER A 281 -11.61 -14.14 -12.10
C SER A 281 -10.86 -15.22 -12.87
N VAL A 282 -10.19 -14.85 -13.96
CA VAL A 282 -9.24 -15.71 -14.67
C VAL A 282 -7.85 -15.09 -14.54
N ASN A 283 -6.87 -15.89 -14.11
CA ASN A 283 -5.47 -15.49 -14.09
C ASN A 283 -4.70 -16.32 -15.11
N TYR A 284 -4.31 -15.67 -16.21
CA TYR A 284 -3.46 -16.24 -17.24
C TYR A 284 -1.99 -15.90 -16.98
N GLY A 285 -1.14 -16.92 -16.96
CA GLY A 285 0.25 -16.83 -16.54
C GLY A 285 0.39 -16.59 -15.03
N PHE A 286 1.58 -16.15 -14.60
CA PHE A 286 1.91 -15.95 -13.19
C PHE A 286 2.56 -14.58 -12.95
N PRO A 287 1.77 -13.50 -12.76
CA PRO A 287 2.32 -12.15 -12.65
C PRO A 287 2.99 -11.91 -11.29
N TYR A 288 2.37 -12.39 -10.21
CA TYR A 288 2.88 -12.29 -8.85
C TYR A 288 2.10 -13.23 -7.91
N VAL A 289 2.79 -13.82 -6.92
CA VAL A 289 2.21 -14.82 -6.01
C VAL A 289 0.99 -14.27 -5.27
N ASP A 290 1.08 -13.05 -4.71
CA ASP A 290 0.00 -12.49 -3.91
C ASP A 290 -1.17 -12.00 -4.77
N THR A 291 -0.97 -11.70 -6.06
CA THR A 291 -2.08 -11.38 -6.98
C THR A 291 -3.01 -12.58 -7.11
N LEU A 292 -2.45 -13.78 -7.33
CA LEU A 292 -3.26 -15.01 -7.38
C LEU A 292 -4.02 -15.21 -6.05
N LYS A 293 -3.39 -14.93 -4.90
CA LYS A 293 -4.05 -15.02 -3.60
C LYS A 293 -5.19 -14.01 -3.43
N ILE A 294 -5.06 -12.79 -3.97
CA ILE A 294 -6.17 -11.84 -4.00
C ILE A 294 -7.35 -12.44 -4.75
N LEU A 295 -7.14 -12.91 -5.98
CA LEU A 295 -8.20 -13.43 -6.84
C LEU A 295 -8.87 -14.67 -6.24
N GLN A 296 -8.11 -15.53 -5.55
CA GLN A 296 -8.63 -16.74 -4.91
C GLN A 296 -9.43 -16.45 -3.63
N LYS A 297 -9.03 -15.45 -2.85
CA LYS A 297 -9.54 -15.24 -1.48
C LYS A 297 -10.57 -14.12 -1.36
N PHE A 298 -10.60 -13.18 -2.29
CA PHE A 298 -11.45 -12.00 -2.18
C PHE A 298 -12.46 -12.02 -3.33
N GLY A 299 -13.63 -12.62 -3.13
CA GLY A 299 -14.66 -12.77 -4.17
C GLY A 299 -14.89 -14.23 -4.57
N PRO A 300 -15.47 -14.49 -5.76
CA PRO A 300 -15.90 -15.83 -6.18
C PRO A 300 -14.78 -16.82 -6.49
N GLY A 301 -13.51 -16.40 -6.41
CA GLY A 301 -12.34 -17.22 -6.69
C GLY A 301 -11.73 -16.97 -8.08
N CYS A 302 -10.76 -17.81 -8.42
CA CYS A 302 -9.91 -17.65 -9.59
C CYS A 302 -9.74 -18.97 -10.34
N LEU A 303 -10.00 -18.97 -11.65
CA LEU A 303 -9.46 -19.98 -12.56
C LEU A 303 -8.00 -19.62 -12.83
N PHE A 304 -7.08 -20.53 -12.53
CA PHE A 304 -5.65 -20.29 -12.65
C PHE A 304 -5.06 -21.08 -13.83
N LEU A 305 -4.65 -20.35 -14.85
CA LEU A 305 -3.99 -20.84 -16.07
C LEU A 305 -2.51 -20.47 -15.99
N GLY A 306 -1.82 -21.12 -15.06
CA GLY A 306 -0.51 -20.67 -14.57
C GLY A 306 0.67 -20.90 -15.50
N ARG A 307 0.53 -21.77 -16.52
CA ARG A 307 1.62 -22.03 -17.47
C ARG A 307 1.76 -20.87 -18.45
N GLY A 308 0.65 -20.20 -18.76
CA GLY A 308 0.63 -19.14 -19.76
C GLY A 308 1.05 -19.65 -21.14
N SER A 309 0.75 -20.92 -21.44
CA SER A 309 1.02 -21.57 -22.72
C SER A 309 -0.10 -21.32 -23.73
N SER A 310 0.16 -21.62 -25.00
CA SER A 310 -0.87 -21.68 -26.04
C SER A 310 -2.05 -22.59 -25.62
N ASP A 311 -1.76 -23.74 -25.03
CA ASP A 311 -2.78 -24.67 -24.58
C ASP A 311 -3.69 -24.06 -23.48
N ASP A 312 -3.11 -23.23 -22.60
CA ASP A 312 -3.88 -22.51 -21.57
C ASP A 312 -4.81 -21.45 -22.24
N LEU A 313 -4.41 -20.87 -23.38
CA LEU A 313 -5.25 -19.97 -24.16
C LEU A 313 -6.38 -20.71 -24.86
N ASP A 314 -6.11 -21.89 -25.42
CA ASP A 314 -7.12 -22.74 -26.07
C ASP A 314 -8.18 -23.19 -25.05
N ASP A 315 -7.75 -23.55 -23.83
CA ASP A 315 -8.63 -23.86 -22.71
C ASP A 315 -9.49 -22.65 -22.32
N LEU A 316 -8.89 -21.45 -22.25
CA LEU A 316 -9.62 -20.22 -21.96
C LEU A 316 -10.65 -19.88 -23.05
N GLU A 317 -10.28 -20.01 -24.32
CA GLU A 317 -11.18 -19.77 -25.45
C GLU A 317 -12.37 -20.72 -25.40
N THR A 318 -12.12 -22.01 -25.17
CA THR A 318 -13.17 -23.03 -25.03
C THR A 318 -14.13 -22.69 -23.90
N LEU A 319 -13.60 -22.24 -22.76
CA LEU A 319 -14.40 -21.82 -21.61
C LEU A 319 -15.29 -20.61 -21.95
N LEU A 320 -14.73 -19.58 -22.57
CA LEU A 320 -15.48 -18.38 -22.96
C LEU A 320 -16.61 -18.69 -23.95
N ARG A 321 -16.36 -19.57 -24.93
CA ARG A 321 -17.40 -20.03 -25.88
C ARG A 321 -18.53 -20.78 -25.17
N SER A 322 -18.19 -21.64 -24.21
CA SER A 322 -19.19 -22.39 -23.44
C SER A 322 -20.04 -21.49 -22.54
N ALA A 323 -19.43 -20.52 -21.87
CA ALA A 323 -20.11 -19.56 -21.00
C ALA A 323 -21.05 -18.64 -21.80
N HIS A 324 -20.64 -18.19 -22.98
CA HIS A 324 -21.48 -17.39 -23.87
C HIS A 324 -22.75 -18.14 -24.32
N THR A 325 -22.62 -19.44 -24.57
CA THR A 325 -23.75 -20.30 -24.96
C THR A 325 -24.76 -20.52 -23.83
N GLN A 326 -24.29 -20.52 -22.57
CA GLN A 326 -25.15 -20.66 -21.39
C GLN A 326 -25.84 -19.35 -20.98
N ALA A 327 -25.22 -18.19 -21.21
CA ALA A 327 -25.79 -16.88 -20.89
C ALA A 327 -26.85 -16.40 -21.90
N GLY A 328 -26.92 -17.02 -23.09
CA GLY A 328 -27.90 -16.71 -24.15
C GLY A 328 -29.23 -17.47 -24.06
N ARG A 329 -29.56 -18.10 -22.92
CA ARG A 329 -30.84 -18.77 -22.63
C ARG A 329 -31.50 -18.14 -21.41
#